data_AF-A0A956LBF9-F1
#
_entry.id   AF-A0A956LBF9-F1
#
_cell.length_a   1.000
_cell.length_b   1.000
_cell.length_c   1.000
_cell.angle_alpha   90.00
_cell.angle_beta   90.00
_cell.angle_gamma   90.00
#
_symmetry.space_group_name_H-M   'P 1'
#
loop_
_entity.id
_entity.type
_entity.pdbx_description
1 polymer ?
#
loop_
_entity_poly.entity_id
_entity_poly.type
_entity_poly.pdbx_seq_one_letter_code
_entity_poly.pdbx_strand_id
1 'polypeptide(L)'
;MKTQTRVNHPTTKVVGQVKEEAPPPEEPAGRFYLLVFQDERSWMVSLPDEGSIVIGRADDVDLQLPGNAVSRRHAQLTIQDGAAQVVDLGSQNGVWVNGERISGPRGLSSGDSITISETSLIYHANSPPRPIVRRRTLDQELFRERVIEELERAHRFARELVLAIFIPSEGTDSNEFERELTAVIRLMDIASVEQVNAEHTATFYVLMPETGAADAPAAIARISRELADLDPQLRVGYACSPTDGNDLDALMTSARDAARVAVHGEARAARATSRAFELGDVEVVVAEPSMIRLYALIERLAASSLPVLITGETGTGKEIVARALHYWSQRSEQPYLTVNCAALHPNLAESELFGYAKGAFSGAVTDKAGLFEEAHGGTLFVDEISEAPPGVQSKLLRALQAGEIRRVGEPRARTVDVRVVAA
;
A
#
# COMPACT_ATOMS: atom_id res chain seq x y z
N MET A 1 -31.79 27.57 44.59
CA MET A 1 -30.93 26.67 45.41
C MET A 1 -30.48 25.51 44.53
N LYS A 2 -29.23 25.55 44.06
CA LYS A 2 -28.33 24.44 43.67
C LYS A 2 -27.15 25.03 42.88
N THR A 3 -26.20 25.51 43.70
CA THR A 3 -24.75 25.52 43.58
C THR A 3 -24.11 25.21 42.22
N GLN A 4 -23.54 26.25 41.59
CA GLN A 4 -22.47 26.15 40.61
C GLN A 4 -21.13 25.98 41.32
N THR A 5 -20.43 24.89 41.06
CA THR A 5 -19.06 24.65 41.54
C THR A 5 -18.08 25.32 40.57
N ARG A 6 -17.52 26.46 40.99
CA ARG A 6 -16.35 27.09 40.35
C ARG A 6 -15.10 26.30 40.73
N VAL A 7 -14.38 25.78 39.74
CA VAL A 7 -13.02 25.27 39.93
C VAL A 7 -12.04 26.30 39.37
N ASN A 8 -11.30 26.93 40.28
CA ASN A 8 -10.19 27.84 39.96
C ASN A 8 -9.04 27.05 39.30
N HIS A 9 -8.59 27.48 38.12
CA HIS A 9 -7.28 27.12 37.58
C HIS A 9 -6.31 28.29 37.84
N PRO A 10 -5.09 28.02 38.35
CA PRO A 10 -4.12 29.07 38.63
C PRO A 10 -3.46 29.57 37.34
N THR A 11 -3.28 30.88 37.27
CA THR A 11 -2.50 31.64 36.30
C THR A 11 -1.04 31.17 36.23
N THR A 12 -0.59 30.79 35.04
CA THR A 12 0.84 30.66 34.72
C THR A 12 1.21 31.63 33.61
N LYS A 13 2.34 32.29 33.83
CA LYS A 13 2.90 33.45 33.14
C LYS A 13 3.09 33.27 31.63
N VAL A 14 2.83 34.35 30.92
CA VAL A 14 3.28 34.65 29.56
C VAL A 14 4.81 34.60 29.51
N VAL A 15 5.38 33.75 28.66
CA VAL A 15 6.80 33.74 28.32
C VAL A 15 6.94 33.61 26.80
N GLY A 16 7.61 34.60 26.21
CA GLY A 16 8.47 34.42 25.04
C GLY A 16 7.76 34.34 23.68
N GLN A 17 7.72 35.48 22.98
CA GLN A 17 7.64 35.49 21.53
C GLN A 17 8.76 34.60 20.95
N VAL A 18 8.38 33.54 20.25
CA VAL A 18 9.29 32.78 19.40
C VAL A 18 9.69 33.70 18.26
N LYS A 19 10.97 34.10 18.22
CA LYS A 19 11.56 34.75 17.04
C LYS A 19 11.31 33.85 15.84
N GLU A 20 10.77 34.41 14.76
CA GLU A 20 10.75 33.76 13.45
C GLU A 20 12.18 33.30 13.11
N GLU A 21 12.38 31.98 13.15
CA GLU A 21 13.56 31.36 12.54
C GLU A 21 13.49 31.62 11.04
N ALA A 22 14.58 32.17 10.50
CA ALA A 22 14.75 32.29 9.07
C ALA A 22 14.55 30.92 8.41
N PRO A 23 13.92 30.85 7.22
CA PRO A 23 13.73 29.58 6.53
C PRO A 23 15.07 28.85 6.39
N PRO A 24 15.09 27.51 6.53
CA PRO A 24 16.30 26.74 6.32
C PRO A 24 16.88 27.07 4.93
N PRO A 25 18.20 27.24 4.82
CA PRO A 25 18.80 27.69 3.57
C PRO A 25 18.51 26.67 2.46
N GLU A 26 18.08 27.17 1.30
CA GLU A 26 17.73 26.36 0.12
C GLU A 26 18.80 25.28 -0.17
N GLU A 27 18.37 24.04 -0.43
CA GLU A 27 19.30 22.94 -0.71
C GLU A 27 20.21 23.29 -1.90
N PRO A 28 21.55 23.09 -1.79
CA PRO A 28 22.47 23.48 -2.83
C PRO A 28 22.31 22.61 -4.07
N ALA A 29 22.20 23.24 -5.23
CA ALA A 29 22.03 22.57 -6.53
C ALA A 29 23.28 21.84 -7.07
N GLY A 30 24.43 21.88 -6.36
CA GLY A 30 25.74 21.41 -6.86
C GLY A 30 26.38 20.29 -6.04
N ARG A 31 27.32 19.54 -6.64
CA ARG A 31 28.04 18.40 -6.01
C ARG A 31 28.94 18.84 -4.85
N PHE A 32 29.43 20.07 -4.88
CA PHE A 32 30.37 20.61 -3.91
C PHE A 32 29.84 21.94 -3.37
N TYR A 33 29.97 22.18 -2.07
CA TYR A 33 29.60 23.46 -1.45
C TYR A 33 30.42 23.73 -0.18
N LEU A 34 30.46 24.99 0.22
CA LEU A 34 31.01 25.44 1.51
C LEU A 34 29.86 25.85 2.43
N LEU A 35 29.88 25.38 3.67
CA LEU A 35 29.15 26.01 4.78
C LEU A 35 30.07 27.07 5.39
N VAL A 36 29.68 28.34 5.26
CA VAL A 36 30.47 29.46 5.76
C VAL A 36 29.90 29.91 7.09
N PHE A 37 30.74 29.96 8.13
CA PHE A 37 30.43 30.47 9.46
C PHE A 37 31.27 31.71 9.73
N GLN A 38 30.60 32.84 9.92
CA GLN A 38 31.23 34.11 10.27
C GLN A 38 30.38 34.83 11.32
N ASP A 39 30.98 35.08 12.49
CA ASP A 39 30.29 35.63 13.66
C ASP A 39 28.98 34.87 13.97
N GLU A 40 27.84 35.56 13.95
CA GLU A 40 26.50 35.03 14.20
C GLU A 40 25.76 34.65 12.89
N ARG A 41 26.47 34.56 11.75
CA ARG A 41 25.88 34.24 10.44
C ARG A 41 26.45 32.95 9.88
N SER A 42 25.56 32.16 9.29
CA SER A 42 25.92 31.00 8.48
C SER A 42 25.19 31.03 7.14
N TRP A 43 25.89 30.76 6.05
CA TRP A 43 25.29 30.61 4.72
C TRP A 43 26.06 29.56 3.90
N MET A 44 25.46 29.13 2.79
CA MET A 44 26.08 28.18 1.87
C MET A 44 26.60 28.87 0.62
N VAL A 45 27.70 28.35 0.08
CA VAL A 45 28.29 28.79 -1.19
C VAL A 45 28.47 27.56 -2.07
N SER A 46 27.78 27.50 -3.20
CA SER A 46 27.96 26.43 -4.19
C SER A 46 29.33 26.55 -4.86
N LEU A 47 30.01 25.42 -5.01
CA LEU A 47 31.29 25.31 -5.71
C LEU A 47 31.05 24.70 -7.11
N PRO A 48 31.91 25.01 -8.09
CA PRO A 48 31.83 24.38 -9.41
C PRO A 48 32.17 22.88 -9.34
N ASP A 49 31.61 22.07 -10.24
CA ASP A 49 31.96 20.64 -10.35
C ASP A 49 33.40 20.42 -10.81
N GLU A 50 33.96 21.38 -11.54
CA GLU A 50 35.35 21.42 -11.99
C GLU A 50 35.80 22.89 -12.16
N GLY A 51 37.04 23.21 -11.80
CA GLY A 51 37.59 24.57 -11.87
C GLY A 51 38.04 25.08 -10.51
N SER A 52 38.07 26.40 -10.33
CA SER A 52 38.53 26.99 -9.07
C SER A 52 37.77 28.24 -8.68
N ILE A 53 37.64 28.45 -7.38
CA ILE A 53 37.15 29.70 -6.80
C ILE A 53 38.25 30.37 -5.98
N VAL A 54 38.17 31.68 -5.84
CA VAL A 54 39.10 32.51 -5.08
C VAL A 54 38.36 33.11 -3.89
N ILE A 55 38.99 33.04 -2.73
CA ILE A 55 38.47 33.51 -1.46
C ILE A 55 39.34 34.67 -0.98
N GLY A 56 38.74 35.79 -0.58
CA GLY A 56 39.49 36.95 -0.09
C GLY A 56 38.63 38.17 0.24
N ARG A 57 39.24 39.30 0.59
CA ARG A 57 38.49 40.53 0.93
C ARG A 57 38.12 41.43 -0.25
N ALA A 58 38.74 41.21 -1.41
CA ALA A 58 38.47 42.04 -2.59
C ALA A 58 37.06 41.76 -3.12
N ASP A 59 36.53 42.68 -3.91
CA ASP A 59 35.20 42.60 -4.53
C ASP A 59 35.19 41.81 -5.84
N ASP A 60 36.37 41.49 -6.38
CA ASP A 60 36.59 40.75 -7.63
C ASP A 60 36.83 39.24 -7.43
N VAL A 61 36.61 38.73 -6.22
CA VAL A 61 36.79 37.31 -5.87
C VAL A 61 35.44 36.60 -5.78
N ASP A 62 35.44 35.29 -5.96
CA ASP A 62 34.23 34.48 -5.99
C ASP A 62 33.55 34.37 -4.60
N LEU A 63 34.35 34.30 -3.53
CA LEU A 63 33.86 34.33 -2.15
C LEU A 63 34.51 35.46 -1.36
N GLN A 64 33.75 36.54 -1.18
CA GLN A 64 34.21 37.70 -0.42
C GLN A 64 34.04 37.45 1.09
N LEU A 65 35.15 37.56 1.83
CA LEU A 65 35.17 37.54 3.29
C LEU A 65 35.54 38.94 3.82
N PRO A 66 34.76 39.54 4.73
CA PRO A 66 35.10 40.83 5.33
C PRO A 66 36.27 40.71 6.31
N GLY A 67 36.84 41.85 6.70
CA GLY A 67 37.90 41.94 7.71
C GLY A 67 39.27 42.30 7.14
N ASN A 68 40.02 43.12 7.87
CA ASN A 68 41.36 43.56 7.48
C ASN A 68 42.42 42.46 7.62
N ALA A 69 42.13 41.41 8.41
CA ALA A 69 42.97 40.24 8.56
C ALA A 69 42.86 39.26 7.37
N VAL A 70 41.89 39.48 6.46
CA VAL A 70 41.78 38.71 5.22
C VAL A 70 42.53 39.43 4.10
N SER A 71 43.50 38.76 3.47
CA SER A 71 44.16 39.25 2.25
C SER A 71 43.18 39.48 1.09
N ARG A 72 43.52 40.38 0.16
CA ARG A 72 42.68 40.68 -1.02
C ARG A 72 42.29 39.42 -1.79
N ARG A 73 43.27 38.57 -2.07
CA ARG A 73 43.11 37.20 -2.56
C ARG A 73 43.85 36.33 -1.55
N HIS A 74 43.13 35.60 -0.73
CA HIS A 74 43.66 34.91 0.45
C HIS A 74 43.94 33.45 0.14
N ALA A 75 42.97 32.76 -0.44
CA ALA A 75 43.06 31.35 -0.76
C ALA A 75 42.41 31.08 -2.11
N GLN A 76 42.79 29.97 -2.72
CA GLN A 76 42.11 29.40 -3.89
C GLN A 76 41.70 27.97 -3.56
N LEU A 77 40.46 27.63 -3.86
CA LEU A 77 39.95 26.27 -3.79
C LEU A 77 39.77 25.77 -5.22
N THR A 78 40.42 24.67 -5.56
CA THR A 78 40.37 24.03 -6.88
C THR A 78 39.72 22.67 -6.76
N ILE A 79 38.81 22.36 -7.67
CA ILE A 79 38.20 21.04 -7.84
C ILE A 79 38.64 20.52 -9.20
N GLN A 80 39.34 19.39 -9.19
CA GLN A 80 39.80 18.70 -10.39
C GLN A 80 39.63 17.19 -10.20
N ASP A 81 39.06 16.52 -11.19
CA ASP A 81 38.75 15.08 -11.14
C ASP A 81 37.95 14.66 -9.89
N GLY A 82 37.11 15.57 -9.37
CA GLY A 82 36.31 15.37 -8.17
C GLY A 82 37.08 15.42 -6.84
N ALA A 83 38.38 15.75 -6.86
CA ALA A 83 39.17 16.04 -5.68
C ALA A 83 39.27 17.55 -5.46
N ALA A 84 38.99 18.01 -4.23
CA ALA A 84 39.18 19.40 -3.86
C ALA A 84 40.54 19.62 -3.19
N GLN A 85 41.12 20.78 -3.45
CA GLN A 85 42.36 21.22 -2.86
C GLN A 85 42.28 22.72 -2.55
N VAL A 86 42.78 23.12 -1.38
CA VAL A 86 42.95 24.53 -1.02
C VAL A 86 44.42 24.91 -1.05
N VAL A 87 44.68 26.11 -1.54
CA VAL A 87 46.01 26.72 -1.61
C VAL A 87 45.95 28.12 -1.01
N ASP A 88 46.93 28.44 -0.17
CA ASP A 88 47.16 29.81 0.32
C ASP A 88 47.85 30.63 -0.79
N LEU A 89 47.27 31.78 -1.16
CA LEU A 89 47.77 32.66 -2.23
C LEU A 89 48.83 33.66 -1.73
N GLY A 90 49.61 33.28 -0.72
CA GLY A 90 50.60 34.17 -0.09
C GLY A 90 49.94 35.18 0.86
N SER A 91 48.91 34.74 1.57
CA SER A 91 48.19 35.56 2.54
C SER A 91 49.08 35.99 3.72
N GLN A 92 48.73 37.11 4.35
CA GLN A 92 49.51 37.61 5.50
C GLN A 92 49.33 36.73 6.74
N ASN A 93 48.11 36.24 6.97
CA ASN A 93 47.78 35.49 8.17
C ASN A 93 47.82 33.98 7.96
N GLY A 94 47.68 33.49 6.72
CA GLY A 94 47.73 32.07 6.42
C GLY A 94 46.34 31.44 6.30
N VAL A 95 46.32 30.22 5.78
CA VAL A 95 45.14 29.35 5.74
C VAL A 95 45.38 28.14 6.64
N TRP A 96 44.36 27.73 7.40
CA TRP A 96 44.41 26.53 8.22
C TRP A 96 43.37 25.52 7.73
N VAL A 97 43.72 24.24 7.79
CA VAL A 97 42.79 23.12 7.52
C VAL A 97 42.80 22.21 8.72
N ASN A 98 41.64 21.97 9.33
CA ASN A 98 41.46 21.18 10.55
C ASN A 98 42.41 21.61 11.70
N GLY A 99 42.67 22.91 11.81
CA GLY A 99 43.56 23.50 12.82
C GLY A 99 45.05 23.52 12.47
N GLU A 100 45.47 22.90 11.36
CA GLU A 100 46.86 22.90 10.90
C GLU A 100 47.08 23.97 9.84
N ARG A 101 48.11 24.82 10.01
CA ARG A 101 48.47 25.82 9.00
C ARG A 101 49.04 25.12 7.76
N ILE A 102 48.52 25.45 6.58
CA ILE A 102 49.03 24.89 5.32
C ILE A 102 50.26 25.68 4.85
N SER A 103 51.27 24.99 4.32
CA SER A 103 52.47 25.58 3.70
C SER A 103 52.51 25.41 2.18
N GLY A 104 51.47 24.81 1.62
CA GLY A 104 51.32 24.48 0.21
C GLY A 104 49.93 23.89 -0.05
N PRO A 105 49.69 23.39 -1.26
CA PRO A 105 48.40 22.82 -1.63
C PRO A 105 47.99 21.65 -0.72
N ARG A 106 46.80 21.72 -0.11
CA ARG A 106 46.26 20.71 0.81
C ARG A 106 44.95 20.14 0.26
N GLY A 107 44.92 18.82 0.03
CA GLY A 107 43.70 18.12 -0.36
C GLY A 107 42.64 18.19 0.74
N LEU A 108 41.37 18.27 0.34
CA LEU A 108 40.22 18.38 1.22
C LEU A 108 39.31 17.15 1.08
N SER A 109 38.83 16.66 2.21
CA SER A 109 37.77 15.66 2.33
C SER A 109 36.48 16.32 2.82
N SER A 110 35.32 15.75 2.47
CA SER A 110 34.04 16.26 2.97
C SER A 110 34.03 16.28 4.50
N GLY A 111 33.65 17.41 5.09
CA GLY A 111 33.70 17.70 6.52
C GLY A 111 34.96 18.45 6.97
N ASP A 112 35.98 18.60 6.12
CA ASP A 112 37.18 19.37 6.48
C ASP A 112 36.85 20.86 6.69
N SER A 113 37.35 21.42 7.78
CA SER A 113 37.20 22.83 8.13
C SER A 113 38.41 23.64 7.67
N ILE A 114 38.18 24.62 6.80
CA ILE A 114 39.15 25.62 6.38
C ILE A 114 38.92 26.88 7.23
N THR A 115 39.93 27.32 7.96
CA THR A 115 39.85 28.54 8.77
C THR A 115 40.68 29.64 8.11
N ILE A 116 40.04 30.79 7.89
CA ILE A 116 40.66 32.01 7.38
C ILE A 116 40.29 33.14 8.34
N SER A 117 41.27 33.61 9.11
CA SER A 117 41.03 34.57 10.20
C SER A 117 39.97 34.04 11.19
N GLU A 118 38.89 34.78 11.43
CA GLU A 118 37.75 34.40 12.26
C GLU A 118 36.69 33.56 11.53
N THR A 119 36.81 33.39 10.20
CA THR A 119 35.81 32.66 9.39
C THR A 119 36.17 31.18 9.31
N SER A 120 35.20 30.30 9.57
CA SER A 120 35.31 28.86 9.34
C SER A 120 34.48 28.46 8.13
N LEU A 121 35.08 27.71 7.21
CA LEU A 121 34.47 27.21 5.98
C LEU A 121 34.50 25.67 6.06
N ILE A 122 33.35 25.01 6.13
CA ILE A 122 33.30 23.55 6.10
C ILE A 122 33.09 23.13 4.65
N TYR A 123 34.06 22.41 4.10
CA TYR A 123 33.95 21.85 2.76
C TYR A 123 33.09 20.59 2.78
N HIS A 124 32.05 20.57 1.96
CA HIS A 124 31.25 19.39 1.71
C HIS A 124 31.36 18.96 0.25
N ALA A 125 31.66 17.68 0.07
CA ALA A 125 31.42 16.99 -1.19
C ALA A 125 30.20 16.10 -0.97
N ASN A 126 29.07 16.47 -1.58
CA ASN A 126 28.07 15.47 -1.82
C ASN A 126 28.75 14.39 -2.69
N SER A 127 28.61 13.13 -2.29
CA SER A 127 28.94 12.06 -3.23
C SER A 127 28.21 12.38 -4.55
N PRO A 128 28.78 12.07 -5.73
CA PRO A 128 27.92 12.00 -6.90
C PRO A 128 26.69 11.18 -6.51
N PRO A 129 25.50 11.39 -7.09
CA PRO A 129 24.46 10.37 -6.99
C PRO A 129 25.18 9.05 -7.21
N ARG A 130 25.17 8.18 -6.18
CA ARG A 130 26.00 6.96 -6.16
C ARG A 130 25.93 6.39 -7.57
N PRO A 131 27.05 6.01 -8.22
CA PRO A 131 26.96 5.42 -9.56
C PRO A 131 25.82 4.43 -9.46
N ILE A 132 24.76 4.65 -10.24
CA ILE A 132 23.54 3.87 -10.12
C ILE A 132 24.06 2.44 -10.17
N VAL A 133 24.05 1.76 -9.02
CA VAL A 133 24.34 0.34 -8.99
C VAL A 133 23.20 -0.14 -9.85
N ARG A 134 23.47 -0.43 -11.13
CA ARG A 134 22.44 -0.68 -12.11
C ARG A 134 21.60 -1.80 -11.52
N ARG A 135 20.46 -1.43 -10.95
CA ARG A 135 19.58 -2.36 -10.28
C ARG A 135 19.00 -3.12 -11.44
N ARG A 136 19.42 -4.37 -11.61
CA ARG A 136 18.76 -5.21 -12.59
C ARG A 136 17.38 -5.49 -12.06
N THR A 137 16.38 -5.37 -12.91
CA THR A 137 15.09 -5.98 -12.63
C THR A 137 15.31 -7.46 -12.36
N LEU A 138 14.57 -7.99 -11.39
CA LEU A 138 14.45 -9.43 -11.23
C LEU A 138 13.50 -9.95 -12.30
N ASP A 139 13.75 -11.17 -12.78
CA ASP A 139 12.71 -11.89 -13.50
C ASP A 139 11.48 -12.09 -12.60
N GLN A 140 10.34 -12.40 -13.21
CA GLN A 140 9.06 -12.50 -12.51
C GLN A 140 9.05 -13.61 -11.45
N GLU A 141 9.80 -14.70 -11.64
CA GLU A 141 9.84 -15.81 -10.69
C GLU A 141 10.60 -15.39 -9.43
N LEU A 142 11.83 -14.88 -9.59
CA LEU A 142 12.62 -14.34 -8.48
C LEU A 142 11.94 -13.16 -7.79
N PHE A 143 11.23 -12.31 -8.54
CA PHE A 143 10.47 -11.21 -7.96
C PHE A 143 9.35 -11.71 -7.05
N ARG A 144 8.58 -12.71 -7.50
CA ARG A 144 7.49 -13.32 -6.70
C ARG A 144 8.03 -13.96 -5.43
N GLU A 145 9.12 -14.72 -5.53
CA GLU A 145 9.81 -15.27 -4.36
C GLU A 145 10.19 -14.17 -3.38
N ARG A 146 10.74 -13.07 -3.89
CA ARG A 146 11.17 -11.97 -3.03
C ARG A 146 10.01 -11.23 -2.35
N VAL A 147 8.88 -11.07 -3.03
CA VAL A 147 7.67 -10.51 -2.42
C VAL A 147 7.19 -11.40 -1.27
N ILE A 148 7.22 -12.74 -1.43
CA ILE A 148 6.86 -13.68 -0.36
C ILE A 148 7.81 -13.51 0.83
N GLU A 149 9.12 -13.47 0.61
CA GLU A 149 10.11 -13.27 1.68
C GLU A 149 9.86 -11.96 2.46
N GLU A 150 9.59 -10.86 1.76
CA GLU A 150 9.34 -9.56 2.40
C GLU A 150 7.99 -9.52 3.12
N LEU A 151 6.95 -10.21 2.63
CA LEU A 151 5.68 -10.37 3.33
C LEU A 151 5.85 -11.16 4.65
N GLU A 152 6.63 -12.24 4.63
CA GLU A 152 6.94 -13.00 5.85
C GLU A 152 7.72 -12.14 6.87
N ARG A 153 8.68 -11.31 6.40
CA ARG A 153 9.41 -10.37 7.25
C ARG A 153 8.49 -9.29 7.80
N ALA A 154 7.67 -8.68 6.95
CA ALA A 154 6.67 -7.68 7.32
C ALA A 154 5.77 -8.20 8.45
N HIS A 155 5.25 -9.42 8.28
CA HIS A 155 4.44 -10.09 9.29
C HIS A 155 5.22 -10.33 10.60
N ARG A 156 6.44 -10.86 10.52
CA ARG A 156 7.26 -11.18 11.69
C ARG A 156 7.65 -9.95 12.51
N PHE A 157 7.91 -8.82 11.85
CA PHE A 157 8.41 -7.60 12.48
C PHE A 157 7.34 -6.50 12.61
N ALA A 158 6.08 -6.80 12.30
CA ALA A 158 4.98 -5.83 12.25
C ALA A 158 5.32 -4.58 11.42
N ARG A 159 5.94 -4.79 10.27
CA ARG A 159 6.32 -3.74 9.32
C ARG A 159 5.36 -3.73 8.14
N GLU A 160 5.18 -2.57 7.54
CA GLU A 160 4.40 -2.41 6.32
C GLU A 160 5.30 -2.48 5.09
N LEU A 161 4.69 -2.82 3.96
CA LEU A 161 5.32 -2.73 2.64
C LEU A 161 4.31 -2.29 1.59
N VAL A 162 4.82 -1.81 0.46
CA VAL A 162 4.02 -1.40 -0.69
C VAL A 162 4.46 -2.18 -1.91
N LEU A 163 3.50 -2.62 -2.71
CA LEU A 163 3.72 -3.06 -4.08
C LEU A 163 3.07 -2.06 -5.02
N ALA A 164 3.88 -1.40 -5.84
CA ALA A 164 3.44 -0.45 -6.86
C ALA A 164 3.63 -1.04 -8.27
N ILE A 165 2.70 -0.71 -9.17
CA ILE A 165 2.68 -1.13 -10.55
C ILE A 165 2.60 0.10 -11.44
N PHE A 166 3.57 0.23 -12.32
CA PHE A 166 3.72 1.31 -13.28
C PHE A 166 3.43 0.77 -14.67
N ILE A 167 2.44 1.35 -15.35
CA ILE A 167 2.02 0.98 -16.70
C ILE A 167 2.27 2.18 -17.61
N PRO A 168 3.36 2.17 -18.39
CA PRO A 168 3.63 3.22 -19.36
C PRO A 168 2.53 3.35 -20.42
N SER A 169 2.52 4.47 -21.12
CA SER A 169 1.66 4.70 -22.28
C SER A 169 2.16 3.92 -23.52
N GLU A 170 1.23 3.67 -24.44
CA GLU A 170 1.60 3.02 -25.71
C GLU A 170 2.62 3.88 -26.46
N GLY A 171 3.73 3.27 -26.88
CA GLY A 171 4.82 3.95 -27.58
C GLY A 171 6.01 4.33 -26.70
N THR A 172 5.91 4.24 -25.37
CA THR A 172 7.07 4.43 -24.48
C THR A 172 8.07 3.29 -24.64
N ASP A 173 9.36 3.62 -24.82
CA ASP A 173 10.43 2.62 -24.90
C ASP A 173 10.58 1.92 -23.54
N SER A 174 10.26 0.63 -23.50
CA SER A 174 10.28 -0.17 -22.28
C SER A 174 11.69 -0.33 -21.70
N ASN A 175 12.73 -0.38 -22.52
CA ASN A 175 14.11 -0.51 -22.04
C ASN A 175 14.60 0.81 -21.43
N GLU A 176 14.24 1.93 -22.04
CA GLU A 176 14.53 3.25 -21.48
C GLU A 176 13.76 3.47 -20.18
N PHE A 177 12.47 3.12 -20.16
CA PHE A 177 11.66 3.19 -18.95
C PHE A 177 12.21 2.34 -17.81
N GLU A 178 12.63 1.10 -18.10
CA GLU A 178 13.27 0.23 -17.11
C GLU A 178 14.53 0.87 -16.51
N ARG A 179 15.36 1.47 -17.37
CA ARG A 179 16.61 2.13 -16.98
C ARG A 179 16.35 3.32 -16.06
N GLU A 180 15.39 4.18 -16.40
CA GLU A 180 15.05 5.34 -15.58
C GLU A 180 14.36 4.93 -14.27
N LEU A 181 13.42 3.98 -14.31
CA LEU A 181 12.74 3.47 -13.11
C LEU A 181 13.73 2.90 -12.10
N THR A 182 14.67 2.07 -12.56
CA THR A 182 15.68 1.44 -11.70
C THR A 182 16.69 2.44 -11.13
N ALA A 183 16.85 3.62 -11.76
CA ALA A 183 17.68 4.70 -11.27
C ALA A 183 17.02 5.45 -10.09
N VAL A 184 15.71 5.63 -10.12
CA VAL A 184 14.98 6.54 -9.20
C VAL A 184 14.44 5.88 -7.92
N ILE A 185 14.35 4.55 -7.88
CA ILE A 185 13.88 3.78 -6.70
C ILE A 185 14.94 3.74 -5.57
N ARG A 186 14.56 3.35 -4.33
CA ARG A 186 15.48 3.25 -3.19
C ARG A 186 16.39 2.02 -3.32
N LEU A 187 17.45 1.96 -2.50
CA LEU A 187 18.40 0.82 -2.54
C LEU A 187 17.75 -0.51 -2.12
N MET A 188 16.79 -0.47 -1.21
CA MET A 188 16.04 -1.63 -0.73
C MET A 188 14.83 -1.97 -1.59
N ASP A 189 14.44 -1.09 -2.51
CA ASP A 189 13.33 -1.33 -3.42
C ASP A 189 13.75 -2.33 -4.49
N ILE A 190 12.80 -3.15 -4.92
CA ILE A 190 13.04 -4.28 -5.82
C ILE A 190 12.11 -4.11 -7.00
N ALA A 191 12.65 -4.13 -8.21
CA ALA A 191 11.89 -3.95 -9.44
C ALA A 191 11.84 -5.23 -10.27
N SER A 192 10.75 -5.42 -11.01
CA SER A 192 10.60 -6.45 -12.04
C SER A 192 9.79 -5.91 -13.21
N VAL A 193 9.97 -6.51 -14.37
CA VAL A 193 9.21 -6.18 -15.59
C VAL A 193 8.47 -7.43 -16.08
N GLU A 194 7.21 -7.25 -16.45
CA GLU A 194 6.41 -8.25 -17.17
C GLU A 194 6.20 -7.72 -18.59
N GLN A 195 6.92 -8.30 -19.54
CA GLN A 195 6.67 -8.05 -20.95
C GLN A 195 5.48 -8.90 -21.39
N VAL A 196 4.39 -8.25 -21.75
CA VAL A 196 3.32 -8.86 -22.53
C VAL A 196 3.73 -8.71 -24.00
N ASN A 197 3.41 -9.68 -24.86
CA ASN A 197 3.77 -9.76 -26.30
C ASN A 197 3.87 -8.40 -27.02
N ALA A 198 4.59 -8.31 -28.14
CA ALA A 198 4.89 -7.08 -28.90
C ALA A 198 3.75 -6.06 -29.18
N GLU A 199 2.49 -6.44 -28.96
CA GLU A 199 1.28 -5.62 -29.09
C GLU A 199 0.81 -4.96 -27.77
N HIS A 200 1.41 -5.27 -26.62
CA HIS A 200 0.98 -4.80 -25.30
C HIS A 200 2.10 -4.04 -24.58
N THR A 201 1.73 -2.99 -23.85
CA THR A 201 2.65 -2.19 -23.04
C THR A 201 3.22 -3.00 -21.87
N ALA A 202 4.54 -2.93 -21.68
CA ALA A 202 5.22 -3.59 -20.57
C ALA A 202 4.67 -3.11 -19.22
N THR A 203 4.61 -4.00 -18.23
CA THR A 203 4.15 -3.67 -16.87
C THR A 203 5.33 -3.75 -15.92
N PHE A 204 5.57 -2.69 -15.14
CA PHE A 204 6.70 -2.61 -14.21
C PHE A 204 6.21 -2.71 -12.77
N TYR A 205 6.84 -3.58 -11.99
CA TYR A 205 6.54 -3.82 -10.58
C TYR A 205 7.64 -3.23 -9.74
N VAL A 206 7.28 -2.58 -8.64
CA VAL A 206 8.21 -2.09 -7.62
C VAL A 206 7.70 -2.51 -6.25
N LEU A 207 8.43 -3.41 -5.60
CA LEU A 207 8.27 -3.72 -4.18
C LEU A 207 9.07 -2.70 -3.38
N MET A 208 8.42 -2.04 -2.43
CA MET A 208 8.99 -1.04 -1.53
C MET A 208 8.87 -1.54 -0.08
N PRO A 209 9.85 -2.33 0.41
CA PRO A 209 9.88 -2.76 1.80
C PRO A 209 9.94 -1.56 2.75
N GLU A 210 9.38 -1.72 3.96
CA GLU A 210 9.41 -0.70 5.01
C GLU A 210 8.79 0.65 4.59
N THR A 211 7.88 0.62 3.62
CA THR A 211 7.09 1.79 3.24
C THR A 211 5.69 1.61 3.79
N GLY A 212 5.27 2.53 4.66
CA GLY A 212 3.93 2.52 5.24
C GLY A 212 2.87 3.05 4.29
N ALA A 213 1.61 2.71 4.54
CA ALA A 213 0.48 3.15 3.71
C ALA A 213 0.33 4.67 3.67
N ALA A 214 0.79 5.37 4.72
CA ALA A 214 0.80 6.84 4.79
C ALA A 214 1.88 7.48 3.88
N ASP A 215 3.02 6.82 3.71
CA ASP A 215 4.16 7.33 2.94
C ASP A 215 4.10 6.92 1.46
N ALA A 216 3.34 5.87 1.15
CA ALA A 216 3.19 5.32 -0.20
C ALA A 216 2.87 6.39 -1.28
N PRO A 217 1.89 7.30 -1.08
CA PRO A 217 1.55 8.30 -2.09
C PRO A 217 2.72 9.23 -2.41
N ALA A 218 3.48 9.66 -1.39
CA ALA A 218 4.62 10.56 -1.57
C ALA A 218 5.80 9.85 -2.24
N ALA A 219 6.07 8.59 -1.87
CA ALA A 219 7.12 7.79 -2.48
C ALA A 219 6.84 7.53 -3.97
N ILE A 220 5.60 7.19 -4.32
CA ILE A 220 5.17 6.97 -5.70
C ILE A 220 5.17 8.27 -6.49
N ALA A 221 4.62 9.36 -5.94
CA ALA A 221 4.59 10.66 -6.62
C ALA A 221 6.01 11.18 -6.93
N ARG A 222 6.99 10.90 -6.08
CA ARG A 222 8.40 11.20 -6.35
C ARG A 222 8.90 10.42 -7.58
N ILE A 223 8.68 9.10 -7.63
CA ILE A 223 9.08 8.27 -8.77
C ILE A 223 8.38 8.71 -10.05
N SER A 224 7.07 8.93 -10.01
CA SER A 224 6.29 9.40 -11.16
C SER A 224 6.76 10.74 -11.68
N ARG A 225 7.21 11.66 -10.81
CA ARG A 225 7.73 12.97 -11.22
C ARG A 225 9.06 12.85 -11.98
N GLU A 226 9.96 12.00 -11.52
CA GLU A 226 11.24 11.75 -12.21
C GLU A 226 11.02 11.06 -13.57
N LEU A 227 9.95 10.30 -13.71
CA LEU A 227 9.58 9.62 -14.97
C LEU A 227 8.68 10.46 -15.88
N ALA A 228 8.25 11.65 -15.45
CA ALA A 228 7.26 12.45 -16.16
C ALA A 228 7.76 12.96 -17.53
N ASP A 229 9.06 13.23 -17.65
CA ASP A 229 9.68 13.64 -18.92
C ASP A 229 9.69 12.50 -19.95
N LEU A 230 9.74 11.25 -19.47
CA LEU A 230 9.72 10.06 -20.32
C LEU A 230 8.29 9.64 -20.69
N ASP A 231 7.37 9.70 -19.72
CA ASP A 231 5.96 9.35 -19.92
C ASP A 231 5.02 10.16 -19.00
N PRO A 232 4.43 11.26 -19.50
CA PRO A 232 3.49 12.06 -18.72
C PRO A 232 2.12 11.39 -18.53
N GLN A 233 1.83 10.31 -19.28
CA GLN A 233 0.56 9.58 -19.22
C GLN A 233 0.65 8.28 -18.40
N LEU A 234 1.76 8.11 -17.67
CA LEU A 234 2.04 6.96 -16.83
C LEU A 234 0.87 6.68 -15.88
N ARG A 235 0.39 5.44 -15.86
CA ARG A 235 -0.62 4.99 -14.90
C ARG A 235 0.05 4.23 -13.78
N VAL A 236 -0.33 4.54 -12.55
CA VAL A 236 0.23 3.86 -11.38
C VAL A 236 -0.86 3.33 -10.48
N GLY A 237 -0.78 2.05 -10.13
CA GLY A 237 -1.60 1.43 -9.10
C GLY A 237 -0.74 0.86 -8.00
N TYR A 238 -1.20 0.89 -6.76
CA TYR A 238 -0.44 0.31 -5.66
C TYR A 238 -1.33 -0.31 -4.59
N ALA A 239 -0.79 -1.30 -3.89
CA ALA A 239 -1.41 -1.97 -2.76
C ALA A 239 -0.43 -2.00 -1.58
N CYS A 240 -0.95 -1.85 -0.36
CA CYS A 240 -0.17 -1.87 0.86
C CYS A 240 -0.45 -3.16 1.66
N SER A 241 0.58 -3.79 2.21
CA SER A 241 0.41 -4.84 3.23
C SER A 241 0.57 -4.22 4.61
N PRO A 242 -0.33 -4.52 5.58
CA PRO A 242 -1.35 -5.57 5.54
C PRO A 242 -2.75 -5.15 5.02
N THR A 243 -2.95 -3.89 4.63
CA THR A 243 -4.30 -3.33 4.46
C THR A 243 -5.02 -3.77 3.18
N ASP A 244 -4.30 -3.93 2.08
CA ASP A 244 -4.82 -4.26 0.74
C ASP A 244 -4.47 -5.70 0.30
N GLY A 245 -3.79 -6.45 1.16
CA GLY A 245 -3.35 -7.83 0.92
C GLY A 245 -2.27 -8.27 1.92
N ASN A 246 -2.30 -9.54 2.31
CA ASN A 246 -1.31 -10.15 3.23
C ASN A 246 -0.57 -11.34 2.63
N ASP A 247 -0.85 -11.68 1.38
CA ASP A 247 -0.16 -12.70 0.59
C ASP A 247 0.18 -12.13 -0.80
N LEU A 248 1.01 -12.87 -1.53
CA LEU A 248 1.52 -12.48 -2.84
C LEU A 248 0.39 -12.21 -3.85
N ASP A 249 -0.56 -13.14 -3.95
CA ASP A 249 -1.57 -13.09 -5.00
C ASP A 249 -2.59 -11.98 -4.73
N ALA A 250 -2.99 -11.79 -3.47
CA ALA A 250 -3.83 -10.68 -3.05
C ALA A 250 -3.16 -9.32 -3.35
N LEU A 251 -1.90 -9.15 -2.94
CA LEU A 251 -1.19 -7.88 -3.09
C LEU A 251 -0.96 -7.53 -4.58
N MET A 252 -0.53 -8.50 -5.38
CA MET A 252 -0.33 -8.33 -6.83
C MET A 252 -1.64 -8.01 -7.54
N THR A 253 -2.72 -8.72 -7.19
CA THR A 253 -4.02 -8.54 -7.82
C THR A 253 -4.61 -7.18 -7.49
N SER A 254 -4.57 -6.77 -6.21
CA SER A 254 -5.00 -5.45 -5.74
C SER A 254 -4.25 -4.30 -6.44
N ALA A 255 -2.92 -4.38 -6.52
CA ALA A 255 -2.11 -3.35 -7.19
C ALA A 255 -2.41 -3.26 -8.69
N ARG A 256 -2.60 -4.41 -9.37
CA ARG A 256 -2.89 -4.45 -10.83
C ARG A 256 -4.24 -3.81 -11.13
N ASP A 257 -5.26 -4.13 -10.34
CA ASP A 257 -6.59 -3.58 -10.57
C ASP A 257 -6.64 -2.09 -10.28
N ALA A 258 -5.94 -1.63 -9.23
CA ALA A 258 -5.75 -0.20 -9.00
C ALA A 258 -5.08 0.49 -10.20
N ALA A 259 -4.06 -0.13 -10.81
CA ALA A 259 -3.34 0.43 -11.96
C ALA A 259 -4.22 0.48 -13.21
N ARG A 260 -5.07 -0.53 -13.43
CA ARG A 260 -6.02 -0.57 -14.55
C ARG A 260 -7.03 0.56 -14.54
N VAL A 261 -7.51 0.95 -13.35
CA VAL A 261 -8.49 2.04 -13.17
C VAL A 261 -7.86 3.39 -12.79
N ALA A 262 -6.53 3.48 -12.78
CA ALA A 262 -5.82 4.72 -12.56
C ALA A 262 -6.00 5.66 -13.77
N VAL A 263 -6.23 6.94 -13.49
CA VAL A 263 -6.24 7.99 -14.51
C VAL A 263 -4.81 8.25 -14.96
N HIS A 264 -4.62 8.63 -16.22
CA HIS A 264 -3.30 8.98 -16.76
C HIS A 264 -2.63 10.08 -15.92
N GLY A 265 -1.39 9.84 -15.50
CA GLY A 265 -0.61 10.78 -14.68
C GLY A 265 -0.93 10.73 -13.19
N GLU A 266 -1.85 9.87 -12.75
CA GLU A 266 -2.23 9.74 -11.33
C GLU A 266 -1.92 8.35 -10.77
N ALA A 267 -1.55 8.32 -9.48
CA ALA A 267 -1.40 7.09 -8.72
C ALA A 267 -2.70 6.75 -7.98
N ARG A 268 -3.11 5.48 -8.02
CA ARG A 268 -4.32 5.00 -7.37
C ARG A 268 -4.04 3.88 -6.37
N ALA A 269 -4.58 4.03 -5.17
CA ALA A 269 -4.48 3.02 -4.12
C ALA A 269 -5.54 1.92 -4.31
N ALA A 270 -5.19 0.67 -4.02
CA ALA A 270 -6.11 -0.46 -4.05
C ALA A 270 -7.29 -0.31 -3.08
N ARG A 271 -7.09 0.25 -1.88
CA ARG A 271 -8.20 0.61 -0.98
C ARG A 271 -9.26 1.51 -1.62
N ALA A 272 -8.88 2.37 -2.56
CA ALA A 272 -9.81 3.23 -3.29
C ALA A 272 -10.59 2.49 -4.40
N THR A 273 -10.32 1.19 -4.55
CA THR A 273 -11.11 0.25 -5.37
C THR A 273 -11.98 -0.70 -4.55
N SER A 274 -11.87 -0.67 -3.20
CA SER A 274 -12.75 -1.43 -2.32
C SER A 274 -14.20 -0.96 -2.47
N ARG A 275 -15.14 -1.91 -2.47
CA ARG A 275 -16.58 -1.65 -2.53
C ARG A 275 -17.21 -1.99 -1.19
N ALA A 276 -17.84 -1.01 -0.57
CA ALA A 276 -18.74 -1.23 0.56
C ALA A 276 -20.18 -1.27 0.03
N PHE A 277 -20.99 -2.22 0.51
CA PHE A 277 -22.43 -2.27 0.27
C PHE A 277 -23.17 -2.86 1.47
N GLU A 278 -24.44 -2.52 1.58
CA GLU A 278 -25.32 -2.97 2.66
C GLU A 278 -26.17 -4.17 2.20
N LEU A 279 -26.20 -5.23 3.01
CA LEU A 279 -27.06 -6.41 2.85
C LEU A 279 -28.08 -6.47 3.98
N GLY A 280 -29.09 -5.58 3.93
CA GLY A 280 -29.94 -5.30 5.08
C GLY A 280 -29.08 -4.73 6.22
N ASP A 281 -29.11 -5.38 7.39
CA ASP A 281 -28.39 -4.89 8.58
C ASP A 281 -26.88 -5.22 8.62
N VAL A 282 -26.29 -5.72 7.52
CA VAL A 282 -24.87 -6.11 7.46
C VAL A 282 -24.15 -5.26 6.44
N GLU A 283 -23.12 -4.55 6.89
CA GLU A 283 -22.16 -3.87 6.02
C GLU A 283 -21.12 -4.87 5.51
N VAL A 284 -20.94 -4.94 4.19
CA VAL A 284 -19.96 -5.81 3.53
C VAL A 284 -18.93 -4.96 2.82
N VAL A 285 -17.67 -5.16 3.16
CA VAL A 285 -16.53 -4.52 2.50
C VAL A 285 -15.81 -5.55 1.65
N VAL A 286 -15.70 -5.28 0.36
CA VAL A 286 -15.00 -6.11 -0.61
C VAL A 286 -13.79 -5.34 -1.11
N ALA A 287 -12.61 -5.71 -0.62
CA ALA A 287 -11.35 -5.04 -0.97
C ALA A 287 -10.61 -5.71 -2.14
N GLU A 288 -10.78 -7.02 -2.31
CA GLU A 288 -9.98 -7.83 -3.23
C GLU A 288 -10.68 -7.97 -4.59
N PRO A 289 -9.98 -7.72 -5.72
CA PRO A 289 -10.56 -7.81 -7.05
C PRO A 289 -11.27 -9.10 -7.45
N SER A 290 -10.75 -10.26 -7.05
CA SER A 290 -11.41 -11.52 -7.36
C SER A 290 -12.75 -11.61 -6.64
N MET A 291 -12.81 -11.12 -5.40
CA MET A 291 -14.05 -10.93 -4.65
C MET A 291 -14.97 -9.90 -5.30
N ILE A 292 -14.46 -8.78 -5.84
CA ILE A 292 -15.30 -7.82 -6.60
C ILE A 292 -15.97 -8.50 -7.80
N ARG A 293 -15.20 -9.30 -8.56
CA ARG A 293 -15.75 -10.08 -9.70
C ARG A 293 -16.73 -11.15 -9.23
N LEU A 294 -16.45 -11.81 -8.12
CA LEU A 294 -17.35 -12.80 -7.51
C LEU A 294 -18.68 -12.16 -7.11
N TYR A 295 -18.66 -11.01 -6.44
CA TYR A 295 -19.89 -10.31 -6.04
C TYR A 295 -20.69 -9.80 -7.24
N ALA A 296 -20.04 -9.38 -8.34
CA ALA A 296 -20.74 -9.07 -9.58
C ALA A 296 -21.41 -10.31 -10.23
N LEU A 297 -20.78 -11.48 -10.11
CA LEU A 297 -21.38 -12.76 -10.54
C LEU A 297 -22.55 -13.15 -9.63
N ILE A 298 -22.39 -12.99 -8.31
CA ILE A 298 -23.43 -13.25 -7.31
C ILE A 298 -24.66 -12.41 -7.58
N GLU A 299 -24.51 -11.10 -7.83
CA GLU A 299 -25.60 -10.20 -8.16
C GLU A 299 -26.38 -10.66 -9.40
N ARG A 300 -25.68 -11.08 -10.46
CA ARG A 300 -26.32 -11.66 -11.66
C ARG A 300 -27.01 -13.00 -11.38
N LEU A 301 -26.37 -13.87 -10.59
CA LEU A 301 -26.91 -15.20 -10.25
C LEU A 301 -28.11 -15.09 -9.31
N ALA A 302 -28.19 -14.03 -8.51
CA ALA A 302 -29.28 -13.76 -7.59
C ALA A 302 -30.63 -13.64 -8.31
N ALA A 303 -30.64 -13.13 -9.56
CA ALA A 303 -31.84 -13.06 -10.39
C ALA A 303 -32.44 -14.42 -10.79
N SER A 304 -31.68 -15.52 -10.67
CA SER A 304 -32.15 -16.88 -10.93
C SER A 304 -32.64 -17.58 -9.66
N SER A 305 -33.55 -18.55 -9.80
CA SER A 305 -33.99 -19.44 -8.72
C SER A 305 -33.15 -20.71 -8.58
N LEU A 306 -32.03 -20.80 -9.31
CA LEU A 306 -31.19 -21.99 -9.32
C LEU A 306 -30.58 -22.25 -7.93
N PRO A 307 -30.42 -23.54 -7.54
CA PRO A 307 -29.63 -23.90 -6.39
C PRO A 307 -28.17 -23.48 -6.58
N VAL A 308 -27.52 -23.02 -5.50
CA VAL A 308 -26.12 -22.57 -5.52
C VAL A 308 -25.31 -23.33 -4.48
N LEU A 309 -24.15 -23.83 -4.88
CA LEU A 309 -23.14 -24.38 -3.96
C LEU A 309 -21.99 -23.37 -3.85
N ILE A 310 -21.70 -22.94 -2.63
CA ILE A 310 -20.61 -22.02 -2.30
C ILE A 310 -19.47 -22.84 -1.73
N THR A 311 -18.30 -22.79 -2.35
CA THR A 311 -17.12 -23.50 -1.87
C THR A 311 -16.08 -22.52 -1.34
N GLY A 312 -15.31 -22.94 -0.35
CA GLY A 312 -14.23 -22.15 0.23
C GLY A 312 -13.89 -22.60 1.64
N GLU A 313 -12.72 -22.19 2.12
CA GLU A 313 -12.26 -22.48 3.48
C GLU A 313 -13.17 -21.86 4.56
N THR A 314 -13.02 -22.30 5.80
CA THR A 314 -13.75 -21.72 6.93
C THR A 314 -13.35 -20.26 7.13
N GLY A 315 -14.34 -19.38 7.30
CA GLY A 315 -14.09 -17.95 7.52
C GLY A 315 -13.95 -17.09 6.24
N THR A 316 -14.08 -17.65 5.04
CA THR A 316 -14.00 -16.90 3.77
C THR A 316 -15.27 -16.10 3.42
N GLY A 317 -16.25 -16.05 4.32
CA GLY A 317 -17.49 -15.27 4.12
C GLY A 317 -18.59 -15.98 3.32
N LYS A 318 -18.62 -17.32 3.30
CA LYS A 318 -19.67 -18.11 2.61
C LYS A 318 -21.09 -17.72 3.04
N GLU A 319 -21.30 -17.46 4.32
CA GLU A 319 -22.60 -16.98 4.85
C GLU A 319 -23.00 -15.62 4.27
N ILE A 320 -22.04 -14.70 4.10
CA ILE A 320 -22.26 -13.37 3.53
C ILE A 320 -22.66 -13.50 2.05
N VAL A 321 -21.99 -14.40 1.31
CA VAL A 321 -22.36 -14.72 -0.08
C VAL A 321 -23.79 -15.28 -0.17
N ALA A 322 -24.16 -16.20 0.71
CA ALA A 322 -25.52 -16.75 0.75
C ALA A 322 -26.58 -15.68 1.05
N ARG A 323 -26.27 -14.76 1.97
CA ARG A 323 -27.13 -13.61 2.28
C ARG A 323 -27.25 -12.65 1.11
N ALA A 324 -26.16 -12.37 0.39
CA ALA A 324 -26.15 -11.54 -0.81
C ALA A 324 -27.02 -12.16 -1.92
N LEU A 325 -26.92 -13.47 -2.15
CA LEU A 325 -27.76 -14.19 -3.11
C LEU A 325 -29.26 -14.06 -2.81
N HIS A 326 -29.65 -14.06 -1.54
CA HIS A 326 -31.04 -13.84 -1.17
C HIS A 326 -31.44 -12.37 -1.33
N TYR A 327 -30.63 -11.45 -0.78
CA TYR A 327 -30.92 -10.01 -0.77
C TYR A 327 -31.07 -9.40 -2.17
N TRP A 328 -30.27 -9.84 -3.15
CA TRP A 328 -30.37 -9.37 -4.54
C TRP A 328 -31.31 -10.20 -5.43
N SER A 329 -32.01 -11.18 -4.86
CA SER A 329 -32.96 -12.01 -5.62
C SER A 329 -34.37 -11.41 -5.64
N GLN A 330 -35.22 -12.00 -6.48
CA GLN A 330 -36.67 -11.73 -6.47
C GLN A 330 -37.37 -12.19 -5.17
N ARG A 331 -36.66 -12.89 -4.29
CA ARG A 331 -37.16 -13.43 -3.01
C ARG A 331 -36.69 -12.61 -1.80
N SER A 332 -36.12 -11.42 -1.99
CA SER A 332 -35.53 -10.61 -0.92
C SER A 332 -36.50 -10.21 0.19
N GLU A 333 -37.79 -10.13 -0.09
CA GLU A 333 -38.86 -9.88 0.89
C GLU A 333 -39.46 -11.18 1.49
N GLN A 334 -38.99 -12.34 1.06
CA GLN A 334 -39.47 -13.65 1.49
C GLN A 334 -38.56 -14.23 2.59
N PRO A 335 -38.95 -15.34 3.25
CA PRO A 335 -38.14 -15.91 4.32
C PRO A 335 -36.72 -16.27 3.87
N TYR A 336 -35.73 -15.88 4.67
CA TYR A 336 -34.35 -16.37 4.60
C TYR A 336 -34.07 -17.20 5.85
N LEU A 337 -34.06 -18.52 5.71
CA LEU A 337 -33.79 -19.44 6.81
C LEU A 337 -32.40 -20.03 6.65
N THR A 338 -31.71 -20.21 7.77
CA THR A 338 -30.37 -20.81 7.81
C THR A 338 -30.38 -22.06 8.67
N VAL A 339 -29.55 -23.03 8.30
CA VAL A 339 -29.34 -24.25 9.07
C VAL A 339 -27.91 -24.72 8.89
N ASN A 340 -27.19 -24.92 9.99
CA ASN A 340 -25.88 -25.54 9.99
C ASN A 340 -26.05 -27.04 10.30
N CYS A 341 -25.65 -27.89 9.36
CA CYS A 341 -25.83 -29.34 9.47
C CYS A 341 -24.96 -29.97 10.56
N ALA A 342 -23.79 -29.41 10.86
CA ALA A 342 -22.92 -29.91 11.93
C ALA A 342 -23.46 -29.60 13.33
N ALA A 343 -24.25 -28.54 13.47
CA ALA A 343 -24.90 -28.19 14.74
C ALA A 343 -26.12 -29.06 15.07
N LEU A 344 -26.65 -29.81 14.09
CA LEU A 344 -27.83 -30.65 14.27
C LEU A 344 -27.46 -32.05 14.77
N HIS A 345 -28.17 -32.52 15.80
CA HIS A 345 -28.06 -33.92 16.19
C HIS A 345 -28.52 -34.82 15.02
N PRO A 346 -27.75 -35.85 14.61
CA PRO A 346 -28.05 -36.64 13.40
C PRO A 346 -29.47 -37.23 13.38
N ASN A 347 -29.95 -37.69 14.54
CA ASN A 347 -31.29 -38.26 14.69
C ASN A 347 -32.45 -37.23 14.60
N LEU A 348 -32.16 -35.93 14.70
CA LEU A 348 -33.16 -34.86 14.63
C LEU A 348 -33.09 -34.06 13.33
N ALA A 349 -31.97 -34.11 12.61
CA ALA A 349 -31.73 -33.33 11.40
C ALA A 349 -32.85 -33.51 10.35
N GLU A 350 -33.32 -34.74 10.15
CA GLU A 350 -34.41 -35.04 9.22
C GLU A 350 -35.74 -34.40 9.65
N SER A 351 -36.03 -34.41 10.95
CA SER A 351 -37.27 -33.88 11.51
C SER A 351 -37.29 -32.34 11.54
N GLU A 352 -36.13 -31.69 11.67
CA GLU A 352 -36.01 -30.23 11.60
C GLU A 352 -36.11 -29.74 10.15
N LEU A 353 -35.40 -30.39 9.21
CA LEU A 353 -35.41 -29.97 7.79
C LEU A 353 -36.76 -30.24 7.12
N PHE A 354 -37.33 -31.43 7.32
CA PHE A 354 -38.50 -31.90 6.57
C PHE A 354 -39.79 -31.94 7.38
N GLY A 355 -39.74 -31.70 8.69
CA GLY A 355 -40.90 -31.79 9.58
C GLY A 355 -41.28 -33.23 9.90
N TYR A 356 -42.26 -33.38 10.79
CA TYR A 356 -42.79 -34.69 11.19
C TYR A 356 -44.29 -34.65 11.42
N ALA A 357 -44.94 -35.80 11.17
CA ALA A 357 -46.34 -36.00 11.49
C ALA A 357 -46.50 -36.45 12.94
N LYS A 358 -47.67 -36.18 13.53
CA LYS A 358 -48.04 -36.73 14.84
C LYS A 358 -47.91 -38.26 14.82
N GLY A 359 -47.20 -38.80 15.81
CA GLY A 359 -46.96 -40.24 15.96
C GLY A 359 -45.81 -40.80 15.11
N ALA A 360 -45.01 -39.96 14.44
CA ALA A 360 -43.87 -40.41 13.63
C ALA A 360 -42.76 -41.10 14.45
N PHE A 361 -42.58 -40.71 15.73
CA PHE A 361 -41.65 -41.32 16.68
C PHE A 361 -42.12 -41.07 18.13
N SER A 362 -41.50 -41.75 19.09
CA SER A 362 -41.76 -41.55 20.52
C SER A 362 -41.45 -40.11 20.94
N GLY A 363 -42.49 -39.31 21.18
CA GLY A 363 -42.39 -37.87 21.48
C GLY A 363 -43.02 -36.94 20.45
N ALA A 364 -43.42 -37.45 19.27
CA ALA A 364 -44.14 -36.68 18.25
C ALA A 364 -45.62 -36.51 18.61
N VAL A 365 -45.92 -35.66 19.60
CA VAL A 365 -47.28 -35.45 20.12
C VAL A 365 -48.15 -34.61 19.18
N THR A 366 -47.53 -33.75 18.37
CA THR A 366 -48.17 -32.86 17.39
C THR A 366 -47.45 -32.97 16.05
N ASP A 367 -48.08 -32.47 14.99
CA ASP A 367 -47.40 -32.23 13.71
C ASP A 367 -46.45 -31.03 13.83
N LYS A 368 -45.29 -31.08 13.19
CA LYS A 368 -44.33 -29.96 13.08
C LYS A 368 -43.95 -29.78 11.61
N ALA A 369 -44.02 -28.53 11.12
CA ALA A 369 -43.50 -28.17 9.81
C ALA A 369 -41.96 -28.19 9.82
N GLY A 370 -41.36 -28.56 8.70
CA GLY A 370 -39.89 -28.48 8.54
C GLY A 370 -39.45 -27.14 7.99
N LEU A 371 -38.15 -26.87 8.07
CA LEU A 371 -37.52 -25.68 7.48
C LEU A 371 -37.83 -25.51 5.98
N PHE A 372 -37.98 -26.59 5.23
CA PHE A 372 -38.40 -26.52 3.82
C PHE A 372 -39.83 -26.00 3.63
N GLU A 373 -40.75 -26.30 4.54
CA GLU A 373 -42.11 -25.75 4.49
C GLU A 373 -42.13 -24.31 4.96
N GLU A 374 -41.34 -23.97 5.98
CA GLU A 374 -41.22 -22.61 6.51
C GLU A 374 -40.53 -21.66 5.53
N ALA A 375 -39.57 -22.17 4.74
CA ALA A 375 -38.87 -21.40 3.70
C ALA A 375 -39.64 -21.30 2.38
N HIS A 376 -40.89 -21.77 2.30
CA HIS A 376 -41.68 -21.75 1.06
C HIS A 376 -41.79 -20.32 0.50
N GLY A 377 -41.46 -20.15 -0.79
CA GLY A 377 -41.37 -18.84 -1.46
C GLY A 377 -40.04 -18.11 -1.25
N GLY A 378 -39.22 -18.56 -0.29
CA GLY A 378 -37.98 -17.93 0.14
C GLY A 378 -36.71 -18.69 -0.24
N THR A 379 -35.69 -18.53 0.60
CA THR A 379 -34.36 -19.15 0.46
C THR A 379 -34.00 -19.92 1.73
N LEU A 380 -33.51 -21.15 1.57
CA LEU A 380 -32.91 -21.95 2.63
C LEU A 380 -31.41 -22.05 2.41
N PHE A 381 -30.63 -21.50 3.34
CA PHE A 381 -29.17 -21.64 3.38
C PHE A 381 -28.78 -22.83 4.27
N VAL A 382 -28.08 -23.80 3.67
CA VAL A 382 -27.62 -25.03 4.32
C VAL A 382 -26.10 -25.00 4.44
N ASP A 383 -25.62 -24.70 5.63
CA ASP A 383 -24.20 -24.63 5.93
C ASP A 383 -23.65 -25.99 6.39
N GLU A 384 -22.38 -26.24 6.10
CA GLU A 384 -21.69 -27.52 6.34
C GLU A 384 -22.43 -28.72 5.74
N ILE A 385 -22.86 -28.61 4.47
CA ILE A 385 -23.65 -29.66 3.81
C ILE A 385 -22.94 -31.02 3.78
N SER A 386 -21.61 -31.03 3.85
CA SER A 386 -20.79 -32.25 3.93
C SER A 386 -21.08 -33.08 5.19
N GLU A 387 -21.52 -32.45 6.28
CA GLU A 387 -21.85 -33.12 7.54
C GLU A 387 -23.30 -33.63 7.58
N ALA A 388 -24.08 -33.40 6.52
CA ALA A 388 -25.46 -33.86 6.45
C ALA A 388 -25.55 -35.40 6.43
N PRO A 389 -26.40 -36.02 7.28
CA PRO A 389 -26.57 -37.47 7.27
C PRO A 389 -27.06 -38.02 5.90
N PRO A 390 -26.73 -39.26 5.50
CA PRO A 390 -27.09 -39.80 4.19
C PRO A 390 -28.61 -39.80 3.88
N GLY A 391 -29.45 -40.00 4.91
CA GLY A 391 -30.91 -39.90 4.79
C GLY A 391 -31.38 -38.49 4.44
N VAL A 392 -30.74 -37.46 5.02
CA VAL A 392 -31.00 -36.05 4.71
C VAL A 392 -30.57 -35.74 3.28
N GLN A 393 -29.38 -36.15 2.86
CA GLN A 393 -28.87 -35.93 1.49
C GLN A 393 -29.84 -36.50 0.43
N SER A 394 -30.35 -37.71 0.67
CA SER A 394 -31.29 -38.38 -0.23
C SER A 394 -32.60 -37.59 -0.40
N LYS A 395 -33.12 -37.02 0.69
CA LYS A 395 -34.34 -36.19 0.66
C LYS A 395 -34.09 -34.79 0.11
N LEU A 396 -32.93 -34.21 0.39
CA LEU A 396 -32.51 -32.92 -0.18
C LEU A 396 -32.47 -33.01 -1.71
N LEU A 397 -31.91 -34.09 -2.25
CA LEU A 397 -31.88 -34.33 -3.70
C LEU A 397 -33.30 -34.41 -4.30
N ARG A 398 -34.26 -35.01 -3.59
CA ARG A 398 -35.67 -35.01 -4.01
C ARG A 398 -36.30 -33.63 -3.97
N ALA A 399 -36.03 -32.84 -2.93
CA ALA A 399 -36.49 -31.46 -2.82
C ALA A 399 -35.95 -30.61 -3.99
N LEU A 400 -34.67 -30.75 -4.32
CA LEU A 400 -34.02 -30.02 -5.42
C LEU A 400 -34.54 -30.42 -6.81
N GLN A 401 -34.81 -31.71 -7.04
CA GLN A 401 -35.22 -32.21 -8.35
C GLN A 401 -36.71 -32.02 -8.64
N ALA A 402 -37.56 -32.28 -7.65
CA ALA A 402 -39.01 -32.34 -7.83
C ALA A 402 -39.75 -31.15 -7.19
N GLY A 403 -39.07 -30.33 -6.38
CA GLY A 403 -39.75 -29.34 -5.55
C GLY A 403 -40.71 -30.00 -4.55
N GLU A 404 -40.42 -31.23 -4.12
CA GLU A 404 -41.29 -32.01 -3.24
C GLU A 404 -40.53 -32.54 -2.03
N ILE A 405 -41.17 -32.45 -0.86
CA ILE A 405 -40.67 -33.02 0.40
C ILE A 405 -41.70 -33.95 1.03
N ARG A 406 -41.25 -34.78 1.97
CA ARG A 406 -42.08 -35.66 2.80
C ARG A 406 -41.67 -35.55 4.25
N ARG A 407 -42.64 -35.24 5.11
CA ARG A 407 -42.47 -35.26 6.57
C ARG A 407 -42.11 -36.67 7.03
N VAL A 408 -41.38 -36.75 8.13
CA VAL A 408 -41.12 -38.03 8.80
C VAL A 408 -42.46 -38.62 9.27
N GLY A 409 -42.69 -39.90 8.96
CA GLY A 409 -43.94 -40.60 9.30
C GLY A 409 -45.14 -40.28 8.40
N GLU A 410 -44.96 -39.47 7.34
CA GLU A 410 -46.04 -39.14 6.39
C GLU A 410 -45.69 -39.66 4.97
N PRO A 411 -46.55 -40.46 4.31
CA PRO A 411 -46.29 -40.92 2.93
C PRO A 411 -46.60 -39.84 1.88
N ARG A 412 -47.35 -38.80 2.26
CA ARG A 412 -47.82 -37.74 1.36
C ARG A 412 -46.69 -36.78 1.03
N ALA A 413 -46.48 -36.53 -0.27
CA ALA A 413 -45.57 -35.50 -0.75
C ALA A 413 -46.21 -34.10 -0.64
N ARG A 414 -45.36 -33.10 -0.40
CA ARG A 414 -45.73 -31.69 -0.28
C ARG A 414 -44.85 -30.88 -1.22
N THR A 415 -45.49 -30.09 -2.09
CA THR A 415 -44.78 -29.20 -3.01
C THR A 415 -44.26 -27.98 -2.27
N VAL A 416 -42.98 -27.67 -2.47
CA VAL A 416 -42.30 -26.51 -1.90
C VAL A 416 -41.55 -25.77 -2.99
N ASP A 417 -41.63 -24.44 -2.99
CA ASP A 417 -40.85 -23.59 -3.86
C ASP A 417 -39.77 -22.87 -3.04
N VAL A 418 -38.59 -23.48 -2.92
CA VAL A 418 -37.49 -22.97 -2.08
C VAL A 418 -36.22 -22.89 -2.89
N ARG A 419 -35.56 -21.73 -2.89
CA ARG A 419 -34.20 -21.62 -3.39
C ARG A 419 -33.24 -22.20 -2.35
N VAL A 420 -32.45 -23.19 -2.72
CA VAL A 420 -31.44 -23.78 -1.83
C VAL A 420 -30.07 -23.19 -2.13
N VAL A 421 -29.40 -22.67 -1.10
CA VAL A 421 -27.99 -22.27 -1.15
C VAL A 421 -27.24 -23.16 -0.17
N ALA A 422 -26.17 -23.82 -0.58
CA ALA A 422 -25.39 -24.72 0.28
C ALA A 422 -23.94 -24.26 0.38
N ALA A 423 -23.28 -24.54 1.51
CA ALA A 423 -21.87 -24.25 1.76
C ALA A 423 -21.09 -25.45 2.33
#